data_AF-C5LAQ6-F1
#
_entry.id   AF-C5LAQ6-F1
#
_cell.length_a   1.000
_cell.length_b   1.000
_cell.length_c   1.000
_cell.angle_alpha   90.00
_cell.angle_beta   90.00
_cell.angle_gamma   90.00
#
_symmetry.space_group_name_H-M   'P 1'
#
loop_
_entity.id
_entity.type
_entity.pdbx_description
1 polymer ?
#
loop_
_entity_poly.entity_id
_entity_poly.type
_entity_poly.pdbx_seq_one_letter_code
_entity_poly.pdbx_strand_id
1 'polypeptide(L)'
;MVGVNKEELQKTINLLIDHKIAAELKGVQEENARLREELDDNRRAFEEDSKSRRLYYLTESKQTDVVTGQLTSTMWRILTGAMIMFMQAGFAMLEAGSVRVYNVQAILMKNLLDLCISPIVWWIMGWGLAFGYVVDPLTGELTSGTEFSGGSGYAGTGLTEYCIEFDAITGDCMDEAPAPLGKPKFNPDEFFFFWTFSAAASTIVSGGVAERVRCSSYFLFSSVMSGFIYPVLVAWLWSGHGWLSKPTDGLDATYYDFAGSGVVHVTGGIAALVGAKILGPRKGRFDEMVDQTEFIPHSIPLIVLGTMILWFGWIGFNAGSTSSMVSTVDADKAARSAMNTVLSGASGGFTLFVIRLVFFNMYDVAGVCNGCLAGLVSITAGSANVSSFSALIIGIIGGCLYQTASRVVASRHIDDPIDAFAVHGMSGIWGTIACVLFDNGSGFSVFGPAGITRIGPNNYEASVNVGTQLGVNLLGLLMIILWSASWSAAVFLVFRKFDLLHATEENEVFAPDDYMQFSSRRKPGAVHPDDDDSDYSERKSNKSHLSNNSNRNNNSRALKRSLDGSRDEVEEDED
;
A
#
# COMPACT_ATOMS: atom_id res chain seq x y z
N MET A 1 97.32 -71.07 -35.31
CA MET A 1 96.89 -69.87 -34.55
C MET A 1 95.53 -70.16 -33.94
N VAL A 2 95.26 -69.58 -32.76
CA VAL A 2 94.19 -69.93 -31.79
C VAL A 2 92.87 -70.42 -32.40
N GLY A 3 92.44 -71.63 -32.01
CA GLY A 3 91.10 -72.12 -32.29
C GLY A 3 90.11 -71.52 -31.29
N VAL A 4 89.21 -70.65 -31.76
CA VAL A 4 88.19 -70.02 -30.92
C VAL A 4 87.09 -71.05 -30.60
N ASN A 5 86.79 -71.26 -29.32
CA ASN A 5 85.72 -72.13 -28.88
C ASN A 5 84.35 -71.54 -29.30
N LYS A 6 83.59 -72.26 -30.15
CA LYS A 6 82.29 -71.80 -30.65
C LYS A 6 81.27 -71.56 -29.54
N GLU A 7 81.29 -72.34 -28.47
CA GLU A 7 80.37 -72.15 -27.34
C GLU A 7 80.67 -70.85 -26.58
N GLU A 8 81.95 -70.53 -26.41
CA GLU A 8 82.42 -69.34 -25.71
C GLU A 8 82.14 -68.05 -26.51
N LEU A 9 82.30 -68.12 -27.84
CA LEU A 9 81.89 -67.07 -28.76
C LEU A 9 80.36 -66.85 -28.72
N GLN A 10 79.56 -67.92 -28.75
CA GLN A 10 78.10 -67.81 -28.67
C GLN A 10 77.64 -67.24 -27.31
N LYS A 11 78.28 -67.65 -26.21
CA LYS A 11 78.04 -67.07 -24.87
C LYS A 11 78.33 -65.58 -24.85
N THR A 12 79.44 -65.16 -25.45
CA THR A 12 79.84 -63.74 -25.53
C THR A 12 78.88 -62.93 -26.40
N ILE A 13 78.42 -63.48 -27.53
CA ILE A 13 77.41 -62.85 -28.39
C ILE A 13 76.08 -62.69 -27.64
N ASN A 14 75.61 -63.72 -26.94
CA ASN A 14 74.38 -63.66 -26.16
C ASN A 14 74.49 -62.60 -25.05
N LEU A 15 75.59 -62.57 -24.29
CA LEU A 15 75.82 -61.56 -23.25
C LEU A 15 75.86 -60.12 -23.80
N LEU A 16 76.43 -59.91 -24.99
CA LEU A 16 76.44 -58.60 -25.66
C LEU A 16 75.04 -58.20 -26.14
N ILE A 17 74.25 -59.15 -26.63
CA ILE A 17 72.84 -58.94 -27.01
C ILE A 17 72.01 -58.59 -25.77
N ASP A 18 72.10 -59.39 -24.69
CA ASP A 18 71.38 -59.17 -23.44
C ASP A 18 71.73 -57.82 -22.81
N HIS A 19 73.02 -57.45 -22.80
CA HIS A 19 73.47 -56.14 -22.31
C HIS A 19 72.95 -54.98 -23.18
N LYS A 20 72.89 -55.16 -24.51
CA LYS A 20 72.35 -54.13 -25.41
C LYS A 20 70.84 -53.98 -25.24
N ILE A 21 70.10 -55.08 -25.15
CA ILE A 21 68.65 -55.10 -24.86
C ILE A 21 68.37 -54.46 -23.51
N ALA A 22 69.14 -54.77 -22.47
CA ALA A 22 68.98 -54.17 -21.15
C ALA A 22 69.22 -52.64 -21.16
N ALA A 23 70.20 -52.16 -21.92
CA ALA A 23 70.47 -50.74 -22.08
C ALA A 23 69.35 -50.01 -22.86
N GLU A 24 68.87 -50.59 -23.97
CA GLU A 24 67.74 -50.03 -24.74
C GLU A 24 66.45 -50.06 -23.92
N LEU A 25 66.16 -51.16 -23.20
CA LEU A 25 65.01 -51.28 -22.31
C LEU A 25 65.04 -50.24 -21.17
N LYS A 26 66.21 -49.98 -20.58
CA LYS A 26 66.37 -48.95 -19.54
C LYS A 26 66.09 -47.55 -20.09
N GLY A 27 66.62 -47.22 -21.28
CA GLY A 27 66.33 -45.94 -21.95
C GLY A 27 64.83 -45.76 -22.23
N VAL A 28 64.17 -46.80 -22.74
CA VAL A 28 62.71 -46.81 -22.98
C VAL A 28 61.93 -46.67 -21.66
N GLN A 29 62.40 -47.26 -20.55
CA GLN A 29 61.76 -47.13 -19.24
C GLN A 29 61.89 -45.71 -18.66
N GLU A 30 63.06 -45.09 -18.80
CA GLU A 30 63.33 -43.71 -18.37
C GLU A 30 62.50 -42.70 -19.19
N GLU A 31 62.41 -42.89 -20.51
CA GLU A 31 61.56 -42.06 -21.39
C GLU A 31 60.06 -42.23 -21.07
N ASN A 32 59.60 -43.47 -20.84
CA ASN A 32 58.21 -43.71 -20.41
C ASN A 32 57.90 -43.11 -19.03
N ALA A 33 58.86 -43.07 -18.11
CA ALA A 33 58.67 -42.42 -16.80
C ALA A 33 58.50 -40.91 -16.96
N ARG A 34 59.38 -40.27 -17.75
CA ARG A 34 59.29 -38.84 -18.05
C ARG A 34 57.99 -38.46 -18.77
N LEU A 35 57.58 -39.24 -19.78
CA LEU A 35 56.34 -38.99 -20.52
C LEU A 35 55.08 -39.13 -19.65
N ARG A 36 55.12 -39.97 -18.61
CA ARG A 36 54.03 -40.07 -17.62
C ARG A 36 53.99 -38.85 -16.69
N GLU A 37 55.14 -38.41 -16.20
CA GLU A 37 55.26 -37.20 -15.39
C GLU A 37 54.76 -35.96 -16.16
N GLU A 38 55.18 -35.80 -17.41
CA GLU A 38 54.72 -34.73 -18.30
C GLU A 38 53.22 -34.82 -18.62
N LEU A 39 52.66 -36.04 -18.75
CA LEU A 39 51.22 -36.24 -18.92
C LEU A 39 50.42 -35.89 -17.65
N ASP A 40 50.93 -36.25 -16.46
CA ASP A 40 50.29 -35.96 -15.18
C ASP A 40 50.38 -34.47 -14.80
N ASP A 41 51.44 -33.78 -15.21
CA ASP A 41 51.56 -32.31 -15.10
C ASP A 41 50.59 -31.61 -16.05
N ASN A 42 50.54 -32.01 -17.33
CA ASN A 42 49.58 -31.46 -18.30
C ASN A 42 48.12 -31.71 -17.88
N ARG A 43 47.83 -32.87 -17.28
CA ARG A 43 46.51 -33.18 -16.70
C ARG A 43 46.16 -32.25 -15.55
N ARG A 44 47.10 -32.02 -14.61
CA ARG A 44 46.90 -31.09 -13.49
C ARG A 44 46.67 -29.66 -13.95
N ALA A 45 47.48 -29.16 -14.88
CA ALA A 45 47.31 -27.82 -15.47
C ALA A 45 45.95 -27.65 -16.15
N PHE A 46 45.48 -28.67 -16.89
CA PHE A 46 44.15 -28.66 -17.52
C PHE A 46 43.01 -28.70 -16.47
N GLU A 47 43.17 -29.46 -15.39
CA GLU A 47 42.21 -29.49 -14.28
C GLU A 47 42.15 -28.15 -13.51
N GLU A 48 43.25 -27.42 -13.41
CA GLU A 48 43.29 -26.08 -12.77
C GLU A 48 42.71 -24.98 -13.67
N ASP A 49 43.04 -24.96 -14.97
CA ASP A 49 42.46 -24.04 -15.95
C ASP A 49 40.93 -24.26 -16.07
N SER A 50 40.48 -25.51 -16.17
CA SER A 50 39.04 -25.82 -16.25
C SER A 50 38.26 -25.47 -14.97
N LYS A 51 38.85 -25.64 -13.78
CA LYS A 51 38.30 -25.12 -12.51
C LYS A 51 38.22 -23.60 -12.52
N SER A 52 39.28 -22.92 -12.96
CA SER A 52 39.37 -21.46 -12.99
C SER A 52 38.34 -20.85 -13.94
N ARG A 53 38.17 -21.41 -15.15
CA ARG A 53 37.11 -20.99 -16.09
C ARG A 53 35.71 -21.26 -15.55
N ARG A 54 35.47 -22.41 -14.91
CA ARG A 54 34.18 -22.68 -14.27
C ARG A 54 33.89 -21.69 -13.16
N LEU A 55 34.88 -21.33 -12.35
CA LEU A 55 34.72 -20.32 -11.30
C LEU A 55 34.43 -18.94 -11.90
N TYR A 56 35.15 -18.54 -12.96
CA TYR A 56 34.90 -17.29 -13.70
C TYR A 56 33.44 -17.21 -14.19
N TYR A 57 32.94 -18.22 -14.93
CA TYR A 57 31.56 -18.22 -15.42
C TYR A 57 30.51 -18.28 -14.30
N LEU A 58 30.81 -18.93 -13.17
CA LEU A 58 29.90 -18.94 -12.00
C LEU A 58 29.85 -17.58 -11.30
N THR A 59 30.96 -16.84 -11.26
CA THR A 59 31.00 -15.46 -10.76
C THR A 59 30.24 -14.53 -11.72
N GLU A 60 30.55 -14.57 -13.02
CA GLU A 60 29.92 -13.76 -14.07
C GLU A 60 28.40 -13.98 -14.18
N SER A 61 27.94 -15.23 -14.00
CA SER A 61 26.50 -15.55 -13.92
C SER A 61 25.86 -14.90 -12.69
N LYS A 62 26.40 -15.15 -11.49
CA LYS A 62 25.86 -14.58 -10.24
C LYS A 62 25.86 -13.05 -10.24
N GLN A 63 26.89 -12.46 -10.84
CA GLN A 63 27.06 -11.03 -11.04
C GLN A 63 25.92 -10.45 -11.90
N THR A 64 25.61 -11.12 -13.02
CA THR A 64 24.48 -10.77 -13.89
C THR A 64 23.14 -10.89 -13.15
N ASP A 65 22.97 -11.94 -12.35
CA ASP A 65 21.76 -12.17 -11.56
C ASP A 65 21.52 -11.07 -10.51
N VAL A 66 22.57 -10.61 -9.79
CA VAL A 66 22.47 -9.55 -8.78
C VAL A 66 22.02 -8.22 -9.39
N VAL A 67 22.70 -7.75 -10.44
CA VAL A 67 22.36 -6.46 -11.08
C VAL A 67 20.97 -6.53 -11.71
N THR A 68 20.63 -7.64 -12.37
CA THR A 68 19.28 -7.84 -12.92
C THR A 68 18.23 -7.83 -11.81
N GLY A 69 18.49 -8.47 -10.67
CA GLY A 69 17.59 -8.48 -9.52
C GLY A 69 17.38 -7.09 -8.90
N GLN A 70 18.44 -6.30 -8.72
CA GLN A 70 18.34 -4.92 -8.23
C GLN A 70 17.47 -4.06 -9.17
N LEU A 71 17.80 -4.04 -10.47
CA LEU A 71 17.06 -3.28 -11.48
C LEU A 71 15.58 -3.69 -11.52
N THR A 72 15.30 -4.99 -11.54
CA THR A 72 13.92 -5.51 -11.57
C THR A 72 13.16 -5.17 -10.29
N SER A 73 13.82 -5.20 -9.12
CA SER A 73 13.21 -4.82 -7.84
C SER A 73 12.86 -3.32 -7.79
N THR A 74 13.75 -2.45 -8.28
CA THR A 74 13.48 -1.01 -8.37
C THR A 74 12.36 -0.70 -9.37
N MET A 75 12.37 -1.33 -10.56
CA MET A 75 11.26 -1.22 -11.51
C MET A 75 9.93 -1.68 -10.90
N TRP A 76 9.95 -2.79 -10.15
CA TRP A 76 8.79 -3.33 -9.45
C TRP A 76 8.24 -2.34 -8.43
N ARG A 77 9.08 -1.84 -7.50
CA ARG A 77 8.69 -0.86 -6.47
C ARG A 77 8.15 0.44 -7.06
N ILE A 78 8.76 0.97 -8.13
CA ILE A 78 8.27 2.17 -8.81
C ILE A 78 6.92 1.93 -9.48
N LEU A 79 6.77 0.81 -10.21
CA LEU A 79 5.51 0.48 -10.88
C LEU A 79 4.37 0.27 -9.89
N THR A 80 4.59 -0.55 -8.85
CA THR A 80 3.56 -0.83 -7.85
C THR A 80 3.30 0.38 -6.97
N GLY A 81 4.32 1.17 -6.62
CA GLY A 81 4.17 2.46 -5.96
C GLY A 81 3.30 3.43 -6.77
N ALA A 82 3.47 3.50 -8.09
CA ALA A 82 2.61 4.32 -8.95
C ALA A 82 1.15 3.84 -8.98
N MET A 83 0.92 2.52 -8.95
CA MET A 83 -0.43 1.95 -8.80
C MET A 83 -1.08 2.30 -7.45
N ILE A 84 -0.31 2.30 -6.36
CA ILE A 84 -0.79 2.68 -5.03
C ILE A 84 -1.02 4.19 -4.95
N MET A 85 -0.15 5.01 -5.51
CA MET A 85 -0.36 6.45 -5.62
C MET A 85 -1.67 6.76 -6.36
N PHE A 86 -2.01 5.98 -7.40
CA PHE A 86 -3.28 6.11 -8.12
C PHE A 86 -4.51 5.72 -7.27
N MET A 87 -4.35 4.97 -6.17
CA MET A 87 -5.44 4.75 -5.19
C MET A 87 -5.95 6.06 -4.59
N GLN A 88 -5.14 7.13 -4.51
CA GLN A 88 -5.60 8.45 -4.07
C GLN A 88 -6.69 9.04 -4.98
N ALA A 89 -6.63 8.77 -6.29
CA ALA A 89 -7.74 9.09 -7.19
C ALA A 89 -8.98 8.21 -6.90
N GLY A 90 -8.77 6.95 -6.51
CA GLY A 90 -9.81 6.03 -6.08
C GLY A 90 -10.55 6.49 -4.82
N PHE A 91 -9.80 6.87 -3.77
CA PHE A 91 -10.34 7.49 -2.56
C PHE A 91 -11.08 8.78 -2.89
N ALA A 92 -10.48 9.68 -3.69
CA ALA A 92 -11.11 10.94 -4.07
C ALA A 92 -12.47 10.74 -4.78
N MET A 93 -12.59 9.77 -5.70
CA MET A 93 -13.86 9.47 -6.37
C MET A 93 -14.87 8.80 -5.43
N LEU A 94 -14.43 7.84 -4.61
CA LEU A 94 -15.31 7.14 -3.67
C LEU A 94 -15.85 8.06 -2.59
N GLU A 95 -14.98 8.86 -1.97
CA GLU A 95 -15.36 9.85 -0.96
C GLU A 95 -16.26 10.92 -1.56
N ALA A 96 -15.92 11.47 -2.74
CA ALA A 96 -16.78 12.41 -3.44
C ALA A 96 -18.18 11.84 -3.65
N GLY A 97 -18.30 10.65 -4.26
CA GLY A 97 -19.60 10.02 -4.51
C GLY A 97 -20.42 9.72 -3.26
N SER A 98 -19.75 9.48 -2.12
CA SER A 98 -20.38 9.14 -0.84
C SER A 98 -20.84 10.34 -0.02
N VAL A 99 -20.21 11.51 -0.15
CA VAL A 99 -20.65 12.72 0.56
C VAL A 99 -21.84 13.39 -0.13
N ARG A 100 -22.55 14.24 0.61
CA ARG A 100 -23.58 15.16 0.09
C ARG A 100 -22.96 16.12 -0.93
N VAL A 101 -23.69 16.44 -2.00
CA VAL A 101 -23.16 17.13 -3.20
C VAL A 101 -22.41 18.44 -2.90
N TYR A 102 -22.85 19.21 -1.90
CA TYR A 102 -22.20 20.47 -1.50
C TYR A 102 -20.84 20.30 -0.80
N ASN A 103 -20.52 19.10 -0.30
CA ASN A 103 -19.24 18.78 0.33
C ASN A 103 -18.18 18.24 -0.65
N VAL A 104 -18.56 18.00 -1.92
CA VAL A 104 -17.68 17.36 -2.91
C VAL A 104 -16.38 18.13 -3.14
N GLN A 105 -16.45 19.47 -3.24
CA GLN A 105 -15.25 20.29 -3.38
C GLN A 105 -14.33 20.18 -2.15
N ALA A 106 -14.91 20.15 -0.95
CA ALA A 106 -14.13 20.07 0.30
C ALA A 106 -13.45 18.71 0.48
N ILE A 107 -14.09 17.60 0.07
CA ILE A 107 -13.52 16.26 0.19
C ILE A 107 -12.46 15.98 -0.90
N LEU A 108 -12.69 16.43 -2.13
CA LEU A 108 -11.67 16.39 -3.20
C LEU A 108 -10.44 17.23 -2.84
N MET A 109 -10.63 18.41 -2.23
CA MET A 109 -9.53 19.24 -1.73
C MET A 109 -8.71 18.53 -0.65
N LYS A 110 -9.35 17.77 0.26
CA LYS A 110 -8.64 16.98 1.30
C LYS A 110 -7.76 15.89 0.68
N ASN A 111 -8.29 15.12 -0.27
CA ASN A 111 -7.52 14.08 -0.98
C ASN A 111 -6.33 14.67 -1.75
N LEU A 112 -6.55 15.77 -2.50
CA LEU A 112 -5.48 16.42 -3.26
C LEU A 112 -4.41 17.03 -2.34
N LEU A 113 -4.81 17.66 -1.24
CA LEU A 113 -3.86 18.20 -0.26
C LEU A 113 -3.10 17.10 0.49
N ASP A 114 -3.71 15.95 0.76
CA ASP A 114 -3.04 14.78 1.35
C ASP A 114 -1.92 14.28 0.44
N LEU A 115 -2.18 14.17 -0.86
CA LEU A 115 -1.18 13.85 -1.89
C LEU A 115 -0.04 14.89 -1.96
N CYS A 116 -0.32 16.17 -1.65
CA CYS A 116 0.71 17.21 -1.62
C CYS A 116 1.54 17.25 -0.32
N ILE A 117 0.91 17.08 0.85
CA ILE A 117 1.59 17.26 2.15
C ILE A 117 2.23 15.99 2.70
N SER A 118 1.59 14.83 2.51
CA SER A 118 2.14 13.56 2.98
C SER A 118 3.55 13.26 2.44
N PRO A 119 3.93 13.49 1.15
CA PRO A 119 5.30 13.23 0.70
C PRO A 119 6.30 14.21 1.30
N ILE A 120 5.91 15.49 1.47
CA ILE A 120 6.78 16.51 2.07
C ILE A 120 7.06 16.15 3.53
N VAL A 121 6.04 15.77 4.31
CA VAL A 121 6.21 15.44 5.72
C VAL A 121 6.86 14.07 5.92
N TRP A 122 6.60 13.11 5.04
CA TRP A 122 7.31 11.84 4.98
C TRP A 122 8.81 12.04 4.67
N TRP A 123 9.15 12.94 3.74
CA TRP A 123 10.54 13.32 3.42
C TRP A 123 11.25 14.06 4.56
N ILE A 124 10.57 14.99 5.24
CA ILE A 124 11.15 15.73 6.37
C ILE A 124 11.36 14.82 7.58
N MET A 125 10.36 14.03 7.95
CA MET A 125 10.30 13.35 9.26
C MET A 125 9.92 11.87 9.19
N GLY A 126 8.93 11.50 8.36
CA GLY A 126 8.34 10.15 8.40
C GLY A 126 9.32 9.04 8.03
N TRP A 127 10.08 9.18 6.94
CA TRP A 127 11.10 8.22 6.54
C TRP A 127 12.15 8.02 7.63
N GLY A 128 12.64 9.12 8.23
CA GLY A 128 13.66 9.08 9.26
C GLY A 128 13.22 8.38 10.55
N LEU A 129 11.95 8.52 10.93
CA LEU A 129 11.38 7.77 12.06
C LEU A 129 11.10 6.31 11.74
N ALA A 130 10.69 5.99 10.51
CA ALA A 130 10.36 4.62 10.10
C ALA A 130 11.61 3.77 9.79
N PHE A 131 12.35 4.16 8.76
CA PHE A 131 13.46 3.41 8.15
C PHE A 131 14.82 4.08 8.32
N GLY A 132 14.88 5.24 8.98
CA GLY A 132 16.12 5.98 9.25
C GLY A 132 17.04 5.34 10.29
N TYR A 133 17.40 4.06 10.15
CA TYR A 133 18.36 3.39 11.01
C TYR A 133 19.67 3.11 10.27
N VAL A 134 20.75 2.94 11.02
CA VAL A 134 22.05 2.50 10.48
C VAL A 134 22.58 1.41 11.40
N VAL A 135 23.13 0.36 10.81
CA VAL A 135 23.74 -0.78 11.50
C VAL A 135 25.23 -0.77 11.17
N ASP A 136 26.09 -1.02 12.16
CA ASP A 136 27.51 -1.25 11.93
C ASP A 136 27.71 -2.57 11.16
N PRO A 137 28.34 -2.58 9.97
CA PRO A 137 28.50 -3.80 9.17
C PRO A 137 29.39 -4.87 9.81
N LEU A 138 30.21 -4.53 10.81
CA LEU A 138 31.15 -5.42 11.49
C LEU A 138 30.59 -5.96 12.80
N THR A 139 29.87 -5.15 13.58
CA THR A 139 29.29 -5.58 14.88
C THR A 139 27.83 -6.01 14.79
N GLY A 140 27.08 -5.55 13.77
CA GLY A 140 25.63 -5.75 13.67
C GLY A 140 24.81 -4.90 14.65
N GLU A 141 25.43 -3.97 15.37
CA GLU A 141 24.75 -3.09 16.32
C GLU A 141 24.16 -1.85 15.63
N LEU A 142 23.04 -1.33 16.16
CA LEU A 142 22.48 -0.05 15.69
C LEU A 142 23.42 1.11 16.05
N THR A 143 23.88 1.83 15.04
CA THR A 143 24.65 3.09 15.19
C THR A 143 23.78 4.34 15.04
N SER A 144 22.58 4.21 14.47
CA SER A 144 21.54 5.24 14.57
C SER A 144 20.14 4.65 14.69
N GLY A 145 19.27 5.36 15.42
CA GLY A 145 17.94 4.89 15.79
C GLY A 145 17.92 4.05 17.07
N THR A 146 16.74 3.50 17.35
CA THR A 146 16.42 2.62 18.49
C THR A 146 15.34 1.65 18.03
N GLU A 147 15.09 0.57 18.78
CA GLU A 147 13.98 -0.35 18.48
C GLU A 147 12.58 0.31 18.51
N PHE A 148 12.49 1.56 18.99
CA PHE A 148 11.27 2.37 18.98
C PHE A 148 11.12 3.24 17.72
N SER A 149 12.21 3.77 17.17
CA SER A 149 12.20 4.65 15.99
C SER A 149 13.61 4.82 15.39
N GLY A 150 13.67 5.07 14.09
CA GLY A 150 14.88 5.54 13.42
C GLY A 150 15.42 6.87 13.97
N GLY A 151 16.67 7.18 13.62
CA GLY A 151 17.45 8.32 14.12
C GLY A 151 18.31 9.03 13.06
N SER A 152 18.18 8.65 11.79
CA SER A 152 18.81 9.28 10.62
C SER A 152 17.77 9.45 9.49
N GLY A 153 18.15 9.79 8.26
CA GLY A 153 17.20 9.84 7.13
C GLY A 153 16.26 11.06 7.09
N TYR A 154 16.32 11.94 8.09
CA TYR A 154 15.53 13.18 8.15
C TYR A 154 15.85 14.13 7.00
N ALA A 155 14.83 14.83 6.48
CA ALA A 155 14.93 15.78 5.37
C ALA A 155 15.78 15.27 4.18
N GLY A 156 15.54 14.02 3.78
CA GLY A 156 16.22 13.40 2.64
C GLY A 156 17.70 13.05 2.83
N THR A 157 18.26 13.14 4.05
CA THR A 157 19.65 12.75 4.29
C THR A 157 19.87 11.27 3.94
N GLY A 158 20.83 10.98 3.06
CA GLY A 158 21.07 9.61 2.54
C GLY A 158 20.09 9.14 1.46
N LEU A 159 19.09 9.94 1.06
CA LEU A 159 18.15 9.65 -0.04
C LEU A 159 18.49 10.40 -1.35
N THR A 160 19.57 11.17 -1.38
CA THR A 160 19.96 12.03 -2.51
C THR A 160 21.14 11.49 -3.33
N GLU A 161 21.74 10.39 -2.90
CA GLU A 161 22.95 9.82 -3.51
C GLU A 161 22.55 8.84 -4.63
N TYR A 162 22.72 9.28 -5.88
CA TYR A 162 22.52 8.44 -7.06
C TYR A 162 23.87 7.93 -7.58
N CYS A 163 23.93 6.63 -7.81
CA CYS A 163 25.02 5.96 -8.51
C CYS A 163 25.20 6.52 -9.94
N ILE A 164 26.42 6.85 -10.35
CA ILE A 164 26.76 7.24 -11.73
C ILE A 164 27.56 6.10 -12.40
N GLU A 165 28.40 5.41 -11.63
CA GLU A 165 29.22 4.27 -12.00
C GLU A 165 29.04 3.14 -10.95
N PHE A 166 28.88 1.89 -11.40
CA PHE A 166 28.62 0.73 -10.53
C PHE A 166 29.80 -0.22 -10.50
N ASP A 167 30.10 -0.78 -9.31
CA ASP A 167 30.98 -1.93 -9.19
C ASP A 167 30.33 -3.11 -9.92
N ALA A 168 30.94 -3.49 -11.03
CA ALA A 168 30.43 -4.55 -11.87
C ALA A 168 30.31 -5.88 -11.10
N ILE A 169 31.15 -6.14 -10.08
CA ILE A 169 31.26 -7.40 -9.33
C ILE A 169 30.23 -7.49 -8.20
N THR A 170 30.01 -6.41 -7.45
CA THR A 170 29.09 -6.41 -6.30
C THR A 170 27.71 -5.83 -6.59
N GLY A 171 27.57 -5.01 -7.64
CA GLY A 171 26.37 -4.21 -7.89
C GLY A 171 26.24 -3.00 -6.96
N ASP A 172 27.30 -2.65 -6.22
CA ASP A 172 27.37 -1.42 -5.40
C ASP A 172 27.81 -0.21 -6.25
N CYS A 173 27.88 0.98 -5.66
CA CYS A 173 28.37 2.18 -6.35
C CYS A 173 29.89 2.29 -6.34
N MET A 174 30.47 2.53 -7.52
CA MET A 174 31.92 2.68 -7.75
C MET A 174 32.42 4.11 -7.57
N ASP A 175 31.57 5.13 -7.75
CA ASP A 175 31.94 6.55 -7.53
C ASP A 175 32.28 6.86 -6.07
N GLU A 176 31.86 6.00 -5.15
CA GLU A 176 32.01 6.19 -3.72
C GLU A 176 33.31 5.52 -3.23
N ALA A 177 34.21 6.32 -2.66
CA ALA A 177 35.02 5.81 -1.56
C ALA A 177 34.04 5.20 -0.54
N PRO A 178 34.24 3.95 -0.09
CA PRO A 178 33.23 3.18 0.63
C PRO A 178 32.64 4.03 1.76
N ALA A 179 31.31 4.20 1.73
CA ALA A 179 30.59 5.15 2.57
C ALA A 179 31.17 5.11 4.00
N PRO A 180 31.82 6.19 4.48
CA PRO A 180 32.65 6.11 5.67
C PRO A 180 31.79 5.60 6.83
N LEU A 181 32.30 4.55 7.51
CA LEU A 181 31.57 3.73 8.48
C LEU A 181 30.59 4.59 9.30
N GLY A 182 29.28 4.36 9.12
CA GLY A 182 28.22 5.06 9.84
C GLY A 182 27.52 6.21 9.09
N LYS A 183 27.75 6.44 7.79
CA LYS A 183 26.84 7.29 6.99
C LYS A 183 25.59 6.51 6.52
N PRO A 184 24.37 7.07 6.66
CA PRO A 184 23.15 6.46 6.14
C PRO A 184 23.06 6.59 4.60
N LYS A 185 22.74 5.48 3.92
CA LYS A 185 22.37 5.45 2.50
C LYS A 185 21.05 4.69 2.36
N PHE A 186 20.11 5.26 1.62
CA PHE A 186 18.73 4.78 1.50
C PHE A 186 18.26 4.80 0.05
N ASN A 187 17.42 3.83 -0.32
CA ASN A 187 16.93 3.65 -1.67
C ASN A 187 15.74 4.61 -1.98
N PRO A 188 15.85 5.53 -2.95
CA PRO A 188 14.79 6.51 -3.24
C PRO A 188 13.47 5.89 -3.73
N ASP A 189 13.54 4.71 -4.35
CA ASP A 189 12.38 3.92 -4.79
C ASP A 189 11.66 3.23 -3.63
N GLU A 190 12.36 2.84 -2.57
CA GLU A 190 11.73 2.39 -1.31
C GLU A 190 11.05 3.56 -0.59
N PHE A 191 11.68 4.74 -0.57
CA PHE A 191 11.05 5.96 -0.07
C PHE A 191 9.74 6.26 -0.79
N PHE A 192 9.74 6.23 -2.13
CA PHE A 192 8.55 6.43 -2.95
C PHE A 192 7.49 5.36 -2.66
N PHE A 193 7.88 4.08 -2.63
CA PHE A 193 6.98 2.98 -2.36
C PHE A 193 6.29 3.14 -0.99
N PHE A 194 7.05 3.21 0.11
CA PHE A 194 6.48 3.28 1.46
C PHE A 194 5.74 4.58 1.78
N TRP A 195 6.10 5.70 1.14
CA TRP A 195 5.30 6.93 1.21
C TRP A 195 3.84 6.67 0.82
N THR A 196 3.60 5.91 -0.25
CA THR A 196 2.22 5.71 -0.76
C THR A 196 1.33 4.98 0.25
N PHE A 197 1.89 4.09 1.07
CA PHE A 197 1.19 3.46 2.19
C PHE A 197 0.89 4.45 3.33
N SER A 198 1.81 5.38 3.62
CA SER A 198 1.57 6.48 4.58
C SER A 198 0.44 7.41 4.12
N ALA A 199 0.42 7.75 2.83
CA ALA A 199 -0.65 8.54 2.25
C ALA A 199 -2.00 7.77 2.30
N ALA A 200 -1.98 6.45 2.04
CA ALA A 200 -3.16 5.61 2.18
C ALA A 200 -3.69 5.57 3.64
N ALA A 201 -2.80 5.47 4.63
CA ALA A 201 -3.19 5.50 6.06
C ALA A 201 -3.82 6.84 6.46
N SER A 202 -3.35 7.95 5.89
CA SER A 202 -3.89 9.29 6.09
C SER A 202 -5.27 9.47 5.44
N THR A 203 -5.38 9.19 4.14
CA THR A 203 -6.62 9.38 3.36
C THR A 203 -7.81 8.51 3.83
N ILE A 204 -7.57 7.34 4.46
CA ILE A 204 -8.64 6.59 5.15
C ILE A 204 -9.37 7.44 6.21
N VAL A 205 -8.68 8.42 6.80
CA VAL A 205 -9.26 9.31 7.81
C VAL A 205 -10.14 10.39 7.19
N SER A 206 -9.88 10.89 5.97
CA SER A 206 -10.72 11.95 5.34
C SER A 206 -12.17 11.53 5.23
N GLY A 207 -12.43 10.31 4.74
CA GLY A 207 -13.77 9.75 4.64
C GLY A 207 -14.46 9.62 5.99
N GLY A 208 -13.76 9.12 7.00
CA GLY A 208 -14.28 8.98 8.37
C GLY A 208 -14.62 10.30 9.06
N VAL A 209 -13.98 11.41 8.70
CA VAL A 209 -14.31 12.76 9.21
C VAL A 209 -14.89 13.70 8.14
N ALA A 210 -15.42 13.15 7.05
CA ALA A 210 -15.94 13.91 5.91
C ALA A 210 -17.07 14.85 6.32
N GLU A 211 -17.25 15.91 5.52
CA GLU A 211 -18.26 16.99 5.68
C GLU A 211 -18.14 17.89 6.92
N ARG A 212 -17.59 17.41 8.04
CA ARG A 212 -17.54 18.15 9.32
C ARG A 212 -16.16 18.71 9.69
N VAL A 213 -15.06 18.10 9.26
CA VAL A 213 -13.70 18.65 9.54
C VAL A 213 -13.32 19.78 8.56
N ARG A 214 -12.76 20.89 9.06
CA ARG A 214 -12.10 21.93 8.24
C ARG A 214 -10.93 21.35 7.44
N CYS A 215 -10.73 21.80 6.19
CA CYS A 215 -9.64 21.32 5.33
C CYS A 215 -8.23 21.61 5.90
N SER A 216 -8.03 22.77 6.53
CA SER A 216 -6.77 23.15 7.19
C SER A 216 -6.43 22.24 8.38
N SER A 217 -7.43 21.87 9.17
CA SER A 217 -7.26 20.96 10.30
C SER A 217 -7.01 19.52 9.85
N TYR A 218 -7.67 19.09 8.77
CA TYR A 218 -7.35 17.81 8.12
C TYR A 218 -5.91 17.77 7.59
N PHE A 219 -5.43 18.84 6.95
CA PHE A 219 -4.04 18.96 6.49
C PHE A 219 -3.02 18.84 7.65
N LEU A 220 -3.31 19.47 8.80
CA LEU A 220 -2.49 19.34 10.00
C LEU A 220 -2.56 17.92 10.58
N PHE A 221 -3.73 17.27 10.56
CA PHE A 221 -3.87 15.86 10.95
C PHE A 221 -3.05 14.93 10.03
N SER A 222 -3.18 15.08 8.71
CA SER A 222 -2.41 14.32 7.70
C SER A 222 -0.91 14.48 7.89
N SER A 223 -0.46 15.69 8.25
CA SER A 223 0.94 15.95 8.62
C SER A 223 1.37 15.17 9.86
N VAL A 224 0.55 15.12 10.92
CA VAL A 224 0.87 14.34 12.14
C VAL A 224 0.76 12.83 11.88
N MET A 225 -0.17 12.38 11.04
CA MET A 225 -0.28 10.97 10.63
C MET A 225 0.97 10.54 9.88
N SER A 226 1.30 11.21 8.78
CA SER A 226 2.44 10.87 7.90
C SER A 226 3.79 11.15 8.54
N GLY A 227 3.87 12.15 9.42
CA GLY A 227 5.10 12.54 10.08
C GLY A 227 5.42 11.78 11.36
N PHE A 228 4.42 11.22 12.05
CA PHE A 228 4.63 10.67 13.40
C PHE A 228 3.80 9.42 13.73
N ILE A 229 2.47 9.44 13.58
CA ILE A 229 1.62 8.32 14.03
C ILE A 229 1.94 7.05 13.23
N TYR A 230 1.88 7.15 11.90
CA TYR A 230 2.14 6.05 10.97
C TYR A 230 3.62 5.60 10.96
N PRO A 231 4.63 6.49 10.80
CA PRO A 231 6.03 6.06 10.71
C PRO A 231 6.55 5.37 11.97
N VAL A 232 6.06 5.70 13.17
CA VAL A 232 6.43 4.97 14.39
C VAL A 232 5.87 3.54 14.40
N LEU A 233 4.67 3.31 13.85
CA LEU A 233 4.16 1.94 13.68
C LEU A 233 4.95 1.16 12.62
N VAL A 234 5.33 1.80 11.52
CA VAL A 234 6.25 1.21 10.52
C VAL A 234 7.60 0.89 11.17
N ALA A 235 8.13 1.77 12.03
CA ALA A 235 9.36 1.53 12.79
C ALA A 235 9.24 0.27 13.63
N TRP A 236 8.18 0.10 14.41
CA TRP A 236 8.00 -1.06 15.29
C TRP A 236 7.79 -2.38 14.53
N LEU A 237 7.13 -2.35 13.37
CA LEU A 237 6.50 -3.54 12.77
C LEU A 237 7.10 -3.97 11.43
N TRP A 238 7.70 -3.06 10.66
CA TRP A 238 8.18 -3.31 9.29
C TRP A 238 9.63 -2.92 9.01
N SER A 239 10.26 -2.11 9.87
CA SER A 239 11.58 -1.53 9.60
C SER A 239 12.75 -2.53 9.61
N GLY A 240 12.60 -3.66 10.31
CA GLY A 240 13.65 -4.66 10.56
C GLY A 240 14.52 -4.36 11.79
N HIS A 241 14.51 -3.13 12.30
CA HIS A 241 15.25 -2.78 13.53
C HIS A 241 14.34 -2.73 14.78
N GLY A 242 13.06 -2.44 14.57
CA GLY A 242 12.08 -2.24 15.64
C GLY A 242 11.67 -3.51 16.38
N TRP A 243 11.23 -3.31 17.64
CA TRP A 243 11.04 -4.36 18.65
C TRP A 243 10.06 -5.49 18.31
N LEU A 244 9.12 -5.28 17.38
CA LEU A 244 8.23 -6.31 16.83
C LEU A 244 8.52 -6.68 15.37
N SER A 245 9.47 -6.02 14.73
CA SER A 245 9.89 -6.26 13.33
C SER A 245 11.08 -7.23 13.22
N LYS A 246 11.63 -7.67 14.35
CA LYS A 246 12.58 -8.77 14.51
C LYS A 246 12.22 -9.61 15.76
N PRO A 247 12.70 -10.86 15.89
CA PRO A 247 12.59 -11.60 17.15
C PRO A 247 13.34 -10.87 18.27
N THR A 248 12.75 -10.82 19.47
CA THR A 248 13.32 -10.15 20.65
C THR A 248 13.32 -11.09 21.86
N ASP A 249 14.15 -10.82 22.87
CA ASP A 249 14.28 -11.69 24.05
C ASP A 249 12.94 -11.84 24.78
N GLY A 250 12.35 -13.04 24.71
CA GLY A 250 11.03 -13.37 25.26
C GLY A 250 9.89 -13.42 24.22
N LEU A 251 10.14 -13.06 22.97
CA LEU A 251 9.24 -13.21 21.82
C LEU A 251 10.00 -13.89 20.65
N ASP A 252 9.96 -15.23 20.61
CA ASP A 252 10.60 -16.07 19.57
C ASP A 252 9.99 -15.92 18.16
N ALA A 253 9.10 -14.95 17.97
CA ALA A 253 8.29 -14.72 16.78
C ALA A 253 8.20 -13.22 16.51
N THR A 254 7.87 -12.87 15.28
CA THR A 254 7.92 -11.49 14.79
C THR A 254 6.59 -11.11 14.17
N TYR A 255 6.19 -9.85 14.23
CA TYR A 255 4.86 -9.43 13.75
C TYR A 255 4.71 -9.61 12.24
N TYR A 256 3.68 -10.34 11.81
CA TYR A 256 3.44 -10.63 10.40
C TYR A 256 2.22 -9.89 9.84
N ASP A 257 2.48 -8.93 8.95
CA ASP A 257 1.47 -8.20 8.20
C ASP A 257 2.07 -7.83 6.85
N PHE A 258 1.80 -8.64 5.82
CA PHE A 258 2.55 -8.59 4.56
C PHE A 258 2.44 -7.24 3.83
N ALA A 259 1.25 -6.63 3.80
CA ALA A 259 1.03 -5.37 3.10
C ALA A 259 0.29 -4.30 3.92
N GLY A 260 -0.20 -4.59 5.14
CA GLY A 260 -0.76 -3.58 6.04
C GLY A 260 -2.25 -3.69 6.37
N SER A 261 -2.81 -4.90 6.59
CA SER A 261 -4.15 -4.98 7.19
C SER A 261 -4.16 -4.28 8.55
N GLY A 262 -3.11 -4.46 9.35
CA GLY A 262 -2.89 -3.73 10.60
C GLY A 262 -2.26 -2.37 10.35
N VAL A 263 -1.02 -2.36 9.84
CA VAL A 263 -0.16 -1.15 9.83
C VAL A 263 -0.78 0.02 9.07
N VAL A 264 -1.51 -0.23 7.98
CA VAL A 264 -2.22 0.82 7.21
C VAL A 264 -3.69 0.88 7.60
N HIS A 265 -4.43 -0.21 7.44
CA HIS A 265 -5.89 -0.15 7.49
C HIS A 265 -6.46 -0.09 8.92
N VAL A 266 -5.86 -0.77 9.91
CA VAL A 266 -6.26 -0.54 11.33
C VAL A 266 -5.82 0.83 11.79
N THR A 267 -4.61 1.30 11.44
CA THR A 267 -4.14 2.66 11.76
C THR A 267 -5.11 3.73 11.28
N GLY A 268 -5.41 3.75 9.97
CA GLY A 268 -6.35 4.69 9.37
C GLY A 268 -7.78 4.51 9.90
N GLY A 269 -8.27 3.26 9.99
CA GLY A 269 -9.63 2.96 10.44
C GLY A 269 -9.90 3.34 11.90
N ILE A 270 -8.94 3.12 12.80
CA ILE A 270 -9.04 3.53 14.21
C ILE A 270 -8.96 5.05 14.34
N ALA A 271 -8.06 5.70 13.58
CA ALA A 271 -7.99 7.16 13.53
C ALA A 271 -9.30 7.78 13.01
N ALA A 272 -9.89 7.20 11.97
CA ALA A 272 -11.21 7.55 11.43
C ALA A 272 -12.31 7.41 12.49
N LEU A 273 -12.38 6.28 13.21
CA LEU A 273 -13.36 6.06 14.28
C LEU A 273 -13.24 7.08 15.42
N VAL A 274 -12.01 7.35 15.85
CA VAL A 274 -11.71 8.31 16.94
C VAL A 274 -12.06 9.73 16.51
N GLY A 275 -11.70 10.13 15.28
CA GLY A 275 -12.13 11.39 14.69
C GLY A 275 -13.65 11.50 14.66
N ALA A 276 -14.33 10.54 14.04
CA ALA A 276 -15.80 10.50 13.95
C ALA A 276 -16.46 10.62 15.33
N LYS A 277 -15.90 9.97 16.36
CA LYS A 277 -16.44 10.05 17.72
C LYS A 277 -16.21 11.39 18.40
N ILE A 278 -15.06 12.04 18.19
CA ILE A 278 -14.71 13.32 18.84
C ILE A 278 -15.41 14.51 18.19
N LEU A 279 -15.54 14.51 16.86
CA LEU A 279 -16.31 15.51 16.12
C LEU A 279 -17.83 15.35 16.33
N GLY A 280 -18.32 14.12 16.51
CA GLY A 280 -19.74 13.84 16.65
C GLY A 280 -20.48 13.75 15.31
N PRO A 281 -21.77 13.40 15.31
CA PRO A 281 -22.55 13.19 14.09
C PRO A 281 -22.72 14.47 13.27
N ARG A 282 -22.81 14.33 11.94
CA ARG A 282 -23.27 15.44 11.07
C ARG A 282 -24.63 15.94 11.55
N LYS A 283 -24.88 17.25 11.47
CA LYS A 283 -26.14 17.88 11.87
C LYS A 283 -27.36 17.18 11.23
N GLY A 284 -28.32 16.74 12.06
CA GLY A 284 -29.50 15.98 11.64
C GLY A 284 -29.31 14.46 11.46
N ARG A 285 -28.07 13.96 11.51
CA ARG A 285 -27.82 12.52 11.43
C ARG A 285 -28.28 11.84 12.71
N PHE A 286 -29.06 10.76 12.56
CA PHE A 286 -29.73 10.05 13.66
C PHE A 286 -30.85 10.84 14.38
N ASP A 287 -31.26 12.00 13.87
CA ASP A 287 -32.48 12.67 14.33
C ASP A 287 -33.70 12.06 13.62
N GLU A 288 -34.67 11.55 14.39
CA GLU A 288 -35.91 10.96 13.86
C GLU A 288 -36.79 11.98 13.13
N MET A 289 -36.60 13.28 13.39
CA MET A 289 -37.32 14.37 12.74
C MET A 289 -36.71 14.82 11.40
N VAL A 290 -35.49 14.37 11.08
CA VAL A 290 -34.77 14.73 9.85
C VAL A 290 -34.86 13.58 8.85
N ASP A 291 -35.19 13.91 7.60
CA ASP A 291 -35.23 12.93 6.52
C ASP A 291 -33.83 12.33 6.30
N GLN A 292 -33.67 11.06 6.69
CA GLN A 292 -32.38 10.38 6.60
C GLN A 292 -31.96 10.10 5.15
N THR A 293 -32.82 10.34 4.14
CA THR A 293 -32.42 10.31 2.72
C THR A 293 -31.44 11.42 2.36
N GLU A 294 -31.38 12.51 3.13
CA GLU A 294 -30.37 13.58 2.95
C GLU A 294 -28.93 13.08 3.08
N PHE A 295 -28.69 11.96 3.76
CA PHE A 295 -27.37 11.37 3.99
C PHE A 295 -27.02 10.24 3.01
N ILE A 296 -27.83 10.00 1.98
CA ILE A 296 -27.55 9.02 0.92
C ILE A 296 -26.43 9.56 0.02
N PRO A 297 -25.50 8.69 -0.45
CA PRO A 297 -24.50 9.04 -1.46
C PRO A 297 -25.05 9.80 -2.66
N HIS A 298 -24.44 10.95 -2.99
CA HIS A 298 -24.92 11.78 -4.09
C HIS A 298 -24.60 11.19 -5.49
N SER A 299 -23.60 10.29 -5.60
CA SER A 299 -23.19 9.71 -6.88
C SER A 299 -22.65 8.29 -6.76
N ILE A 300 -23.52 7.31 -7.01
CA ILE A 300 -23.15 5.89 -7.15
C ILE A 300 -22.10 5.65 -8.26
N PRO A 301 -22.15 6.29 -9.45
CA PRO A 301 -21.10 6.12 -10.47
C PRO A 301 -19.69 6.49 -9.98
N LEU A 302 -19.56 7.52 -9.14
CA LEU A 302 -18.27 7.91 -8.56
C LEU A 302 -17.79 6.90 -7.49
N ILE A 303 -18.70 6.34 -6.69
CA ILE A 303 -18.37 5.24 -5.75
C ILE A 303 -17.85 4.01 -6.51
N VAL A 304 -18.54 3.61 -7.58
CA VAL A 304 -18.12 2.46 -8.40
C VAL A 304 -16.78 2.72 -9.07
N LEU A 305 -16.60 3.90 -9.68
CA LEU A 305 -15.31 4.28 -10.30
C LEU A 305 -14.17 4.30 -9.27
N GLY A 306 -14.40 4.89 -8.10
CA GLY A 306 -13.43 4.92 -7.01
C GLY A 306 -13.06 3.51 -6.55
N THR A 307 -14.06 2.64 -6.36
CA THR A 307 -13.85 1.23 -5.98
C THR A 307 -13.02 0.46 -7.01
N MET A 308 -13.26 0.67 -8.31
CA MET A 308 -12.49 0.01 -9.37
C MET A 308 -11.04 0.50 -9.43
N ILE A 309 -10.80 1.80 -9.23
CA ILE A 309 -9.44 2.37 -9.13
C ILE A 309 -8.73 1.85 -7.87
N LEU A 310 -9.41 1.80 -6.73
CA LEU A 310 -8.88 1.23 -5.49
C LEU A 310 -8.50 -0.24 -5.66
N TRP A 311 -9.35 -1.05 -6.31
CA TRP A 311 -9.05 -2.46 -6.59
C TRP A 311 -7.83 -2.61 -7.49
N PHE A 312 -7.76 -1.86 -8.60
CA PHE A 312 -6.59 -1.84 -9.49
C PHE A 312 -5.31 -1.51 -8.72
N GLY A 313 -5.32 -0.44 -7.92
CA GLY A 313 -4.20 -0.05 -7.08
C GLY A 313 -3.85 -1.09 -6.02
N TRP A 314 -4.84 -1.80 -5.47
CA TRP A 314 -4.66 -2.87 -4.48
C TRP A 314 -3.84 -4.06 -4.99
N ILE A 315 -3.87 -4.32 -6.31
CA ILE A 315 -3.00 -5.33 -6.92
C ILE A 315 -1.54 -4.90 -6.77
N GLY A 316 -1.23 -3.61 -6.99
CA GLY A 316 0.08 -3.03 -6.73
C GLY A 316 0.41 -2.98 -5.23
N PHE A 317 -0.56 -2.63 -4.39
CA PHE A 317 -0.44 -2.60 -2.92
C PHE A 317 0.02 -3.95 -2.37
N ASN A 318 -0.71 -5.02 -2.68
CA ASN A 318 -0.42 -6.34 -2.15
C ASN A 318 0.72 -7.04 -2.92
N ALA A 319 0.78 -6.99 -4.25
CA ALA A 319 1.86 -7.67 -4.98
C ALA A 319 3.21 -6.94 -4.85
N GLY A 320 3.18 -5.60 -4.81
CA GLY A 320 4.37 -4.77 -4.59
C GLY A 320 5.03 -4.99 -3.23
N SER A 321 4.27 -5.41 -2.22
CA SER A 321 4.78 -5.74 -0.89
C SER A 321 5.67 -7.00 -0.83
N THR A 322 5.94 -7.68 -1.96
CA THR A 322 7.14 -8.54 -2.03
C THR A 322 8.43 -7.75 -1.81
N SER A 323 8.41 -6.43 -2.11
CA SER A 323 9.49 -5.43 -2.09
C SER A 323 10.73 -5.74 -2.94
N SER A 324 10.94 -6.99 -3.33
CA SER A 324 11.97 -7.47 -4.25
C SER A 324 11.36 -8.23 -5.43
N MET A 325 12.18 -8.39 -6.47
CA MET A 325 11.95 -9.22 -7.65
C MET A 325 13.29 -9.82 -8.12
N VAL A 326 14.03 -10.42 -7.19
CA VAL A 326 15.38 -10.98 -7.43
C VAL A 326 15.36 -12.49 -7.71
N SER A 327 14.23 -13.16 -7.46
CA SER A 327 14.11 -14.61 -7.58
C SER A 327 12.79 -15.05 -8.21
N THR A 328 12.74 -16.29 -8.70
CA THR A 328 11.49 -16.93 -9.12
C THR A 328 10.49 -17.06 -7.97
N VAL A 329 10.96 -17.14 -6.72
CA VAL A 329 10.09 -17.22 -5.53
C VAL A 329 9.42 -15.88 -5.26
N ASP A 330 10.13 -14.76 -5.46
CA ASP A 330 9.57 -13.40 -5.36
C ASP A 330 8.45 -13.21 -6.39
N ALA A 331 8.70 -13.64 -7.64
CA ALA A 331 7.73 -13.58 -8.72
C ALA A 331 6.48 -14.44 -8.43
N ASP A 332 6.67 -15.67 -7.94
CA ASP A 332 5.57 -16.56 -7.54
C ASP A 332 4.75 -15.97 -6.37
N LYS A 333 5.40 -15.24 -5.46
CA LYS A 333 4.72 -14.51 -4.37
C LYS A 333 3.95 -13.30 -4.86
N ALA A 334 4.50 -12.48 -5.75
CA ALA A 334 3.79 -11.37 -6.37
C ALA A 334 2.55 -11.87 -7.13
N ALA A 335 2.69 -12.96 -7.92
CA ALA A 335 1.60 -13.59 -8.65
C ALA A 335 0.51 -14.15 -7.71
N ARG A 336 0.90 -14.89 -6.67
CA ARG A 336 -0.03 -15.41 -5.64
C ARG A 336 -0.74 -14.28 -4.90
N SER A 337 -0.01 -13.23 -4.53
CA SER A 337 -0.55 -12.05 -3.87
C SER A 337 -1.61 -11.35 -4.71
N ALA A 338 -1.32 -11.11 -6.00
CA ALA A 338 -2.29 -10.56 -6.95
C ALA A 338 -3.55 -11.44 -7.09
N MET A 339 -3.38 -12.77 -7.24
CA MET A 339 -4.50 -13.71 -7.34
C MET A 339 -5.37 -13.72 -6.08
N ASN A 340 -4.75 -13.81 -4.90
CA ASN A 340 -5.44 -13.81 -3.61
C ASN A 340 -6.17 -12.48 -3.37
N THR A 341 -5.59 -11.35 -3.80
CA THR A 341 -6.20 -10.01 -3.75
C THR A 341 -7.51 -9.96 -4.52
N VAL A 342 -7.50 -10.40 -5.79
CA VAL A 342 -8.69 -10.43 -6.64
C VAL A 342 -9.78 -11.35 -6.07
N LEU A 343 -9.40 -12.55 -5.60
CA LEU A 343 -10.36 -13.52 -5.05
C LEU A 343 -11.02 -13.03 -3.74
N SER A 344 -10.24 -12.43 -2.83
CA SER A 344 -10.78 -11.90 -1.58
C SER A 344 -11.69 -10.68 -1.81
N GLY A 345 -11.28 -9.75 -2.70
CA GLY A 345 -12.12 -8.61 -3.09
C GLY A 345 -13.46 -9.07 -3.70
N ALA A 346 -13.41 -9.99 -4.67
CA ALA A 346 -14.61 -10.51 -5.32
C ALA A 346 -15.55 -11.25 -4.34
N SER A 347 -14.99 -12.08 -3.46
CA SER A 347 -15.79 -12.84 -2.48
C SER A 347 -16.37 -11.97 -1.36
N GLY A 348 -15.66 -10.91 -0.92
CA GLY A 348 -16.21 -9.90 -0.02
C GLY A 348 -17.39 -9.14 -0.65
N GLY A 349 -17.22 -8.63 -1.87
CA GLY A 349 -18.28 -7.94 -2.62
C GLY A 349 -19.51 -8.82 -2.85
N PHE A 350 -19.30 -10.06 -3.30
CA PHE A 350 -20.37 -11.04 -3.51
C PHE A 350 -21.08 -11.41 -2.20
N THR A 351 -20.36 -11.47 -1.08
CA THR A 351 -20.96 -11.71 0.24
C THR A 351 -21.91 -10.57 0.62
N LEU A 352 -21.52 -9.30 0.41
CA LEU A 352 -22.42 -8.17 0.66
C LEU A 352 -23.62 -8.18 -0.29
N PHE A 353 -23.42 -8.50 -1.57
CA PHE A 353 -24.51 -8.65 -2.53
C PHE A 353 -25.55 -9.68 -2.04
N VAL A 354 -25.10 -10.89 -1.66
CA VAL A 354 -25.98 -11.94 -1.13
C VAL A 354 -26.66 -11.48 0.17
N ILE A 355 -25.94 -10.85 1.10
CA ILE A 355 -26.54 -10.39 2.35
C ILE A 355 -27.63 -9.34 2.10
N ARG A 356 -27.36 -8.33 1.25
CA ARG A 356 -28.30 -7.24 0.95
C ARG A 356 -29.50 -7.72 0.14
N LEU A 357 -29.30 -8.62 -0.81
CA LEU A 357 -30.38 -9.19 -1.60
C LEU A 357 -31.26 -10.14 -0.76
N VAL A 358 -30.68 -11.09 -0.02
CA VAL A 358 -31.44 -12.15 0.66
C VAL A 358 -32.09 -11.67 1.96
N PHE A 359 -31.37 -10.89 2.79
CA PHE A 359 -31.90 -10.48 4.11
C PHE A 359 -32.54 -9.09 4.13
N PHE A 360 -32.25 -8.24 3.13
CA PHE A 360 -32.78 -6.87 3.06
C PHE A 360 -33.60 -6.60 1.81
N ASN A 361 -33.67 -7.54 0.85
CA ASN A 361 -34.41 -7.42 -0.41
C ASN A 361 -34.06 -6.13 -1.20
N MET A 362 -32.78 -5.74 -1.20
CA MET A 362 -32.29 -4.51 -1.83
C MET A 362 -31.03 -4.72 -2.65
N TYR A 363 -30.96 -4.05 -3.82
CA TYR A 363 -29.75 -3.91 -4.63
C TYR A 363 -28.93 -2.71 -4.16
N ASP A 364 -28.05 -2.94 -3.20
CA ASP A 364 -27.21 -1.91 -2.58
C ASP A 364 -25.81 -1.86 -3.21
N VAL A 365 -25.67 -1.07 -4.28
CA VAL A 365 -24.41 -0.97 -5.05
C VAL A 365 -23.25 -0.41 -4.20
N ALA A 366 -23.53 0.57 -3.34
CA ALA A 366 -22.52 1.13 -2.44
C ALA A 366 -22.09 0.11 -1.37
N GLY A 367 -23.04 -0.63 -0.80
CA GLY A 367 -22.77 -1.74 0.11
C GLY A 367 -21.96 -2.88 -0.53
N VAL A 368 -22.20 -3.19 -1.81
CA VAL A 368 -21.37 -4.15 -2.57
C VAL A 368 -19.96 -3.61 -2.79
N CYS A 369 -19.81 -2.33 -3.14
CA CYS A 369 -18.51 -1.68 -3.26
C CYS A 369 -17.70 -1.74 -1.95
N ASN A 370 -18.31 -1.38 -0.82
CA ASN A 370 -17.69 -1.52 0.49
C ASN A 370 -17.40 -2.98 0.86
N GLY A 371 -18.22 -3.93 0.40
CA GLY A 371 -17.93 -5.37 0.50
C GLY A 371 -16.67 -5.78 -0.27
N CYS A 372 -16.45 -5.25 -1.47
CA CYS A 372 -15.22 -5.48 -2.24
C CYS A 372 -14.01 -4.96 -1.47
N LEU A 373 -14.09 -3.72 -0.96
CA LEU A 373 -13.02 -3.09 -0.20
C LEU A 373 -12.72 -3.82 1.12
N ALA A 374 -13.75 -4.27 1.84
CA ALA A 374 -13.59 -5.09 3.05
C ALA A 374 -12.87 -6.41 2.75
N GLY A 375 -13.20 -7.05 1.62
CA GLY A 375 -12.49 -8.24 1.13
C GLY A 375 -11.02 -7.97 0.80
N LEU A 376 -10.74 -6.85 0.11
CA LEU A 376 -9.37 -6.43 -0.21
C LEU A 376 -8.53 -6.12 1.05
N VAL A 377 -9.07 -5.36 2.01
CA VAL A 377 -8.43 -5.09 3.32
C VAL A 377 -8.16 -6.37 4.10
N SER A 378 -9.10 -7.32 4.09
CA SER A 378 -9.00 -8.57 4.87
C SER A 378 -7.86 -9.47 4.40
N ILE A 379 -7.48 -9.42 3.12
CA ILE A 379 -6.40 -10.25 2.58
C ILE A 379 -5.05 -9.56 2.59
N THR A 380 -4.99 -8.22 2.72
CA THR A 380 -3.75 -7.43 2.69
C THR A 380 -2.60 -8.06 3.50
N ALA A 381 -2.79 -8.38 4.78
CA ALA A 381 -1.79 -9.00 5.66
C ALA A 381 -1.38 -10.43 5.27
N GLY A 382 -2.25 -11.19 4.61
CA GLY A 382 -2.05 -12.61 4.32
C GLY A 382 -1.87 -12.94 2.83
N SER A 383 -1.85 -11.92 1.97
CA SER A 383 -2.02 -12.09 0.52
C SER A 383 -0.97 -13.01 -0.12
N ALA A 384 0.26 -13.03 0.39
CA ALA A 384 1.33 -13.89 -0.13
C ALA A 384 1.61 -15.19 0.66
N ASN A 385 1.04 -15.42 1.86
CA ASN A 385 1.27 -16.66 2.64
C ASN A 385 0.08 -17.64 2.67
N VAL A 386 -1.17 -17.17 2.48
CA VAL A 386 -2.36 -18.04 2.51
C VAL A 386 -2.68 -18.69 1.16
N SER A 387 -3.47 -19.78 1.18
CA SER A 387 -3.96 -20.41 -0.06
C SER A 387 -5.03 -19.55 -0.75
N SER A 388 -5.19 -19.70 -2.06
CA SER A 388 -6.23 -18.98 -2.80
C SER A 388 -7.66 -19.38 -2.42
N PHE A 389 -7.84 -20.58 -1.86
CA PHE A 389 -9.11 -20.97 -1.23
C PHE A 389 -9.30 -20.29 0.13
N SER A 390 -8.24 -20.18 0.92
CA SER A 390 -8.25 -19.39 2.17
C SER A 390 -8.58 -17.92 1.88
N ALA A 391 -8.04 -17.34 0.81
CA ALA A 391 -8.32 -15.96 0.41
C ALA A 391 -9.82 -15.70 0.14
N LEU A 392 -10.54 -16.67 -0.46
CA LEU A 392 -12.00 -16.61 -0.62
C LEU A 392 -12.72 -16.59 0.74
N ILE A 393 -12.31 -17.45 1.68
CA ILE A 393 -12.91 -17.52 3.02
C ILE A 393 -12.64 -16.22 3.80
N ILE A 394 -11.42 -15.68 3.69
CA ILE A 394 -11.01 -14.43 4.32
C ILE A 394 -11.86 -13.27 3.81
N GLY A 395 -12.11 -13.19 2.51
CA GLY A 395 -12.98 -12.18 1.89
C GLY A 395 -14.44 -12.28 2.33
N ILE A 396 -15.00 -13.50 2.37
CA ILE A 396 -16.36 -13.76 2.87
C ILE A 396 -16.52 -13.27 4.32
N ILE A 397 -15.60 -13.67 5.21
CA ILE A 397 -15.65 -13.27 6.62
C ILE A 397 -15.44 -11.76 6.75
N GLY A 398 -14.55 -11.17 5.97
CA GLY A 398 -14.35 -9.71 5.87
C GLY A 398 -15.63 -8.95 5.54
N GLY A 399 -16.37 -9.40 4.51
CA GLY A 399 -17.66 -8.81 4.16
C GLY A 399 -18.71 -8.89 5.27
N CYS A 400 -18.83 -10.05 5.93
CA CYS A 400 -19.70 -10.23 7.09
C CYS A 400 -19.33 -9.31 8.27
N LEU A 401 -18.03 -9.14 8.53
CA LEU A 401 -17.52 -8.29 9.61
C LEU A 401 -17.70 -6.80 9.31
N TYR A 402 -17.42 -6.34 8.08
CA TYR A 402 -17.76 -4.99 7.63
C TYR A 402 -19.25 -4.70 7.87
N GLN A 403 -20.13 -5.59 7.41
CA GLN A 403 -21.57 -5.41 7.53
C GLN A 403 -22.02 -5.27 8.98
N THR A 404 -21.39 -6.04 9.87
CA THR A 404 -21.70 -6.05 11.30
C THR A 404 -21.15 -4.79 11.97
N ALA A 405 -19.90 -4.41 11.69
CA ALA A 405 -19.25 -3.23 12.25
C ALA A 405 -19.97 -1.92 11.85
N SER A 406 -20.32 -1.74 10.58
CA SER A 406 -21.09 -0.58 10.10
C SER A 406 -22.38 -0.38 10.92
N ARG A 407 -23.16 -1.45 11.13
CA ARG A 407 -24.38 -1.41 11.96
C ARG A 407 -24.09 -1.13 13.42
N VAL A 408 -23.04 -1.71 14.00
CA VAL A 408 -22.66 -1.45 15.40
C VAL A 408 -22.24 0.01 15.59
N VAL A 409 -21.40 0.56 14.72
CA VAL A 409 -20.95 1.96 14.75
C VAL A 409 -22.15 2.92 14.65
N ALA A 410 -23.03 2.71 13.67
CA ALA A 410 -24.25 3.49 13.51
C ALA A 410 -25.17 3.39 14.75
N SER A 411 -25.37 2.19 15.32
CA SER A 411 -26.19 2.00 16.53
C SER A 411 -25.68 2.76 17.76
N ARG A 412 -24.36 3.03 17.81
CA ARG A 412 -23.71 3.83 18.86
C ARG A 412 -23.70 5.33 18.56
N HIS A 413 -24.49 5.77 17.57
CA HIS A 413 -24.61 7.16 17.12
C HIS A 413 -23.24 7.76 16.77
N ILE A 414 -22.40 6.93 16.15
CA ILE A 414 -21.15 7.35 15.52
C ILE A 414 -21.44 7.39 14.03
N ASP A 415 -21.40 8.58 13.46
CA ASP A 415 -21.62 8.80 12.04
C ASP A 415 -20.28 8.72 11.33
N ASP A 416 -20.02 7.59 10.67
CA ASP A 416 -18.87 7.38 9.79
C ASP A 416 -19.37 7.50 8.34
N PRO A 417 -19.13 8.63 7.63
CA PRO A 417 -19.83 8.94 6.39
C PRO A 417 -19.66 7.93 5.26
N ILE A 418 -18.57 7.16 5.25
CA ILE A 418 -18.25 6.17 4.21
C ILE A 418 -18.06 4.74 4.76
N ASP A 419 -18.36 4.51 6.04
CA ASP A 419 -17.98 3.31 6.81
C ASP A 419 -16.45 3.05 6.87
N ALA A 420 -15.62 4.08 6.94
CA ALA A 420 -14.15 3.98 6.93
C ALA A 420 -13.60 3.02 8.00
N PHE A 421 -14.14 3.05 9.23
CA PHE A 421 -13.77 2.10 10.28
C PHE A 421 -14.23 0.67 9.99
N ALA A 422 -15.42 0.47 9.42
CA ALA A 422 -15.90 -0.88 9.15
C ALA A 422 -15.14 -1.52 7.99
N VAL A 423 -14.83 -0.75 6.95
CA VAL A 423 -14.02 -1.20 5.81
C VAL A 423 -12.57 -1.44 6.25
N HIS A 424 -11.90 -0.45 6.84
CA HIS A 424 -10.46 -0.52 7.11
C HIS A 424 -10.12 -1.05 8.51
N GLY A 425 -10.79 -0.55 9.56
CA GLY A 425 -10.53 -0.92 10.94
C GLY A 425 -10.93 -2.36 11.26
N MET A 426 -12.21 -2.72 11.07
CA MET A 426 -12.71 -4.06 11.39
C MET A 426 -12.15 -5.14 10.45
N SER A 427 -12.17 -4.90 9.13
CA SER A 427 -11.58 -5.86 8.18
C SER A 427 -10.06 -5.97 8.33
N GLY A 428 -9.38 -4.89 8.75
CA GLY A 428 -7.95 -4.89 9.03
C GLY A 428 -7.59 -5.70 10.28
N ILE A 429 -8.38 -5.56 11.35
CA ILE A 429 -8.32 -6.41 12.55
C ILE A 429 -8.47 -7.88 12.16
N TRP A 430 -9.46 -8.19 11.31
CA TRP A 430 -9.67 -9.55 10.82
C TRP A 430 -8.49 -10.06 9.99
N GLY A 431 -8.00 -9.29 9.01
CA GLY A 431 -6.89 -9.71 8.16
C GLY A 431 -5.59 -9.99 8.94
N THR A 432 -5.30 -9.18 9.96
CA THR A 432 -4.13 -9.34 10.85
C THR A 432 -4.19 -10.61 11.72
N ILE A 433 -5.40 -11.12 11.97
CA ILE A 433 -5.63 -12.40 12.66
C ILE A 433 -5.62 -13.55 11.63
N ALA A 434 -6.30 -13.36 10.51
CA ALA A 434 -6.50 -14.37 9.49
C ALA A 434 -5.20 -14.77 8.76
N CYS A 435 -4.25 -13.85 8.58
CA CYS A 435 -2.94 -14.16 7.99
C CYS A 435 -2.14 -15.20 8.79
N VAL A 436 -2.40 -15.33 10.09
CA VAL A 436 -1.82 -16.36 10.97
C VAL A 436 -2.67 -17.63 11.01
N LEU A 437 -3.99 -17.49 11.11
CA LEU A 437 -4.90 -18.65 11.20
C LEU A 437 -4.97 -19.49 9.90
N PHE A 438 -4.75 -18.85 8.75
CA PHE A 438 -4.80 -19.49 7.43
C PHE A 438 -3.42 -19.61 6.75
N ASP A 439 -2.33 -19.40 7.49
CA ASP A 439 -0.98 -19.66 6.98
C ASP A 439 -0.85 -21.16 6.62
N ASN A 440 -0.35 -21.44 5.42
CA ASN A 440 -0.26 -22.81 4.91
C ASN A 440 0.89 -23.61 5.56
N GLY A 441 1.81 -22.97 6.27
CA GLY A 441 2.96 -23.63 6.92
C GLY A 441 3.96 -24.32 5.97
N SER A 442 3.72 -24.27 4.66
CA SER A 442 4.46 -24.97 3.62
C SER A 442 5.56 -24.08 3.01
N GLY A 443 6.49 -23.66 3.86
CA GLY A 443 7.82 -23.11 3.53
C GLY A 443 8.03 -22.43 2.17
N PHE A 444 7.58 -21.18 2.03
CA PHE A 444 8.15 -20.24 1.04
C PHE A 444 9.00 -19.18 1.77
N SER A 445 10.22 -19.61 2.11
CA SER A 445 11.46 -18.86 2.39
C SER A 445 11.36 -17.38 2.80
N VAL A 446 11.13 -17.08 4.08
CA VAL A 446 11.50 -15.81 4.78
C VAL A 446 11.44 -14.53 3.91
N PHE A 447 10.29 -13.84 3.89
CA PHE A 447 10.11 -12.59 3.12
C PHE A 447 10.01 -11.38 4.04
N GLY A 448 11.18 -10.89 4.49
CA GLY A 448 11.37 -9.61 5.20
C GLY A 448 10.74 -9.52 6.59
N PRO A 449 11.38 -8.78 7.51
CA PRO A 449 12.34 -9.27 8.50
C PRO A 449 11.74 -10.23 9.57
N ALA A 450 10.48 -10.65 9.39
CA ALA A 450 9.55 -11.05 10.42
C ALA A 450 8.74 -12.33 10.13
N GLY A 451 9.14 -13.12 9.13
CA GLY A 451 8.35 -14.28 8.67
C GLY A 451 8.11 -15.37 9.73
N ILE A 452 6.91 -15.95 9.70
CA ILE A 452 6.38 -16.98 10.63
C ILE A 452 7.19 -18.31 10.60
N THR A 453 8.08 -18.50 9.62
CA THR A 453 8.92 -19.70 9.52
C THR A 453 10.35 -19.36 9.11
N ARG A 454 11.32 -19.64 9.99
CA ARG A 454 12.75 -19.60 9.67
C ARG A 454 13.07 -20.72 8.66
N ILE A 455 13.68 -20.36 7.53
CA ILE A 455 14.44 -21.31 6.71
C ILE A 455 15.80 -20.69 6.43
N GLY A 456 16.75 -20.94 7.32
CA GLY A 456 18.17 -20.75 7.02
C GLY A 456 18.67 -21.81 6.03
N PRO A 457 19.84 -21.62 5.39
CA PRO A 457 20.32 -22.45 4.28
C PRO A 457 20.58 -23.94 4.60
N ASN A 458 20.39 -24.37 5.85
CA ASN A 458 20.68 -25.72 6.33
C ASN A 458 19.43 -26.53 6.77
N ASN A 459 18.20 -26.07 6.47
CA ASN A 459 16.94 -26.82 6.68
C ASN A 459 16.69 -27.40 8.09
N TYR A 460 17.19 -26.75 9.14
CA TYR A 460 16.98 -27.20 10.53
C TYR A 460 16.93 -26.02 11.51
N GLU A 461 15.78 -25.37 11.64
CA GLU A 461 15.42 -24.60 12.84
C GLU A 461 13.90 -24.43 12.96
N ALA A 462 13.42 -24.13 14.17
CA ALA A 462 12.02 -24.35 14.55
C ALA A 462 11.00 -23.48 13.78
N SER A 463 9.89 -24.09 13.37
CA SER A 463 8.68 -23.36 13.01
C SER A 463 8.11 -22.67 14.24
N VAL A 464 7.77 -21.38 14.11
CA VAL A 464 6.99 -20.70 15.15
C VAL A 464 5.61 -21.39 15.18
N ASN A 465 5.18 -21.82 16.37
CA ASN A 465 3.84 -22.40 16.48
C ASN A 465 2.77 -21.31 16.32
N VAL A 466 1.62 -21.69 15.74
CA VAL A 466 0.51 -20.77 15.43
C VAL A 466 0.05 -19.96 16.66
N GLY A 467 0.12 -20.53 17.87
CA GLY A 467 -0.22 -19.84 19.11
C GLY A 467 0.73 -18.71 19.48
N THR A 468 2.05 -18.95 19.41
CA THR A 468 3.07 -17.92 19.62
C THR A 468 2.95 -16.82 18.57
N GLN A 469 2.79 -17.17 17.30
CA GLN A 469 2.62 -16.20 16.23
C GLN A 469 1.35 -15.36 16.41
N LEU A 470 0.22 -16.00 16.74
CA LEU A 470 -1.03 -15.31 16.99
C LEU A 470 -0.90 -14.37 18.20
N GLY A 471 -0.16 -14.76 19.24
CA GLY A 471 0.18 -13.89 20.36
C GLY A 471 0.92 -12.61 19.93
N VAL A 472 1.94 -12.75 19.09
CA VAL A 472 2.71 -11.59 18.56
C VAL A 472 1.88 -10.72 17.62
N ASN A 473 1.08 -11.32 16.73
CA ASN A 473 0.16 -10.58 15.87
C ASN A 473 -0.93 -9.83 16.66
N LEU A 474 -1.50 -10.43 17.71
CA LEU A 474 -2.45 -9.77 18.59
C LEU A 474 -1.81 -8.67 19.43
N LEU A 475 -0.55 -8.83 19.86
CA LEU A 475 0.21 -7.78 20.53
C LEU A 475 0.47 -6.58 19.60
N GLY A 476 0.97 -6.83 18.39
CA GLY A 476 1.18 -5.77 17.39
C GLY A 476 -0.13 -5.06 17.04
N LEU A 477 -1.22 -5.81 16.84
CA LEU A 477 -2.56 -5.27 16.59
C LEU A 477 -3.06 -4.39 17.75
N LEU A 478 -2.88 -4.84 19.00
CA LEU A 478 -3.21 -4.04 20.19
C LEU A 478 -2.41 -2.73 20.22
N MET A 479 -1.11 -2.79 19.91
CA MET A 479 -0.24 -1.60 19.89
C MET A 479 -0.61 -0.63 18.76
N ILE A 480 -0.96 -1.11 17.57
CA ILE A 480 -1.51 -0.29 16.48
C ILE A 480 -2.77 0.43 16.96
N ILE A 481 -3.73 -0.30 17.54
CA ILE A 481 -5.00 0.28 18.02
C ILE A 481 -4.74 1.34 19.09
N LEU A 482 -3.93 1.03 20.12
CA LEU A 482 -3.65 1.95 21.21
C LEU A 482 -2.92 3.21 20.73
N TRP A 483 -1.85 3.06 19.95
CA TRP A 483 -1.07 4.19 19.45
C TRP A 483 -1.90 5.10 18.54
N SER A 484 -2.58 4.51 17.56
CA SER A 484 -3.42 5.24 16.59
C SER A 484 -4.57 5.94 17.29
N ALA A 485 -5.24 5.28 18.25
CA ALA A 485 -6.33 5.88 19.00
C ALA A 485 -5.86 7.01 19.91
N SER A 486 -4.78 6.81 20.67
CA SER A 486 -4.27 7.80 21.63
C SER A 486 -3.80 9.08 20.94
N TRP A 487 -3.01 8.97 19.86
CA TRP A 487 -2.51 10.16 19.15
C TRP A 487 -3.58 10.84 18.30
N SER A 488 -4.46 10.08 17.64
CA SER A 488 -5.60 10.68 16.93
C SER A 488 -6.52 11.41 17.92
N ALA A 489 -6.78 10.83 19.10
CA ALA A 489 -7.56 11.49 20.14
C ALA A 489 -6.87 12.77 20.63
N ALA A 490 -5.55 12.74 20.88
CA ALA A 490 -4.79 13.93 21.28
C ALA A 490 -4.92 15.06 20.24
N VAL A 491 -4.73 14.76 18.94
CA VAL A 491 -4.84 15.74 17.86
C VAL A 491 -6.26 16.29 17.73
N PHE A 492 -7.29 15.44 17.67
CA PHE A 492 -8.68 15.89 17.54
C PHE A 492 -9.19 16.62 18.79
N LEU A 493 -8.72 16.28 20.00
CA LEU A 493 -9.04 17.02 21.23
C LEU A 493 -8.35 18.38 21.29
N VAL A 494 -7.11 18.50 20.78
CA VAL A 494 -6.45 19.80 20.58
C VAL A 494 -7.25 20.65 19.60
N PHE A 495 -7.65 20.09 18.46
CA PHE A 495 -8.49 20.81 17.50
C PHE A 495 -9.83 21.25 18.10
N ARG A 496 -10.46 20.41 18.93
CA ARG A 496 -11.69 20.75 19.65
C ARG A 496 -11.48 21.93 20.62
N LYS A 497 -10.36 21.93 21.35
CA LYS A 497 -10.03 22.98 22.33
C LYS A 497 -9.79 24.35 21.70
N PHE A 498 -9.29 24.39 20.46
CA PHE A 498 -8.97 25.63 19.73
C PHE A 498 -10.02 25.99 18.65
N ASP A 499 -11.21 25.38 18.69
CA ASP A 499 -12.28 25.53 17.69
C ASP A 499 -11.78 25.40 16.24
N LEU A 500 -11.05 24.30 15.97
CA LEU A 500 -10.51 23.96 14.65
C LEU A 500 -11.27 22.81 13.99
N LEU A 501 -12.26 22.21 14.65
CA LEU A 501 -12.99 21.05 14.11
C LEU A 501 -14.01 21.44 13.02
N HIS A 502 -15.07 22.16 13.41
CA HIS A 502 -16.24 22.42 12.56
C HIS A 502 -16.01 23.59 11.62
N ALA A 503 -16.46 23.51 10.36
CA ALA A 503 -16.84 24.73 9.64
C ALA A 503 -17.89 25.47 10.48
N THR A 504 -17.86 26.81 10.53
CA THR A 504 -18.78 27.59 11.37
C THR A 504 -20.25 27.25 11.06
N GLU A 505 -21.18 27.37 12.02
CA GLU A 505 -22.56 26.87 11.88
C GLU A 505 -23.31 27.37 10.62
N GLU A 506 -22.93 28.55 10.13
CA GLU A 506 -23.43 29.17 8.89
C GLU A 506 -23.00 28.37 7.63
N ASN A 507 -21.80 27.78 7.66
CA ASN A 507 -21.16 26.94 6.62
C ASN A 507 -21.47 25.43 6.74
N GLU A 508 -22.27 24.98 7.71
CA GLU A 508 -22.80 23.59 7.72
C GLU A 508 -24.16 23.47 7.01
N VAL A 509 -24.89 24.58 6.84
CA VAL A 509 -26.18 24.64 6.13
C VAL A 509 -26.03 25.18 4.72
N PHE A 510 -25.08 26.09 4.49
CA PHE A 510 -24.65 26.50 3.15
C PHE A 510 -23.35 25.79 2.79
N ALA A 511 -23.27 25.30 1.54
CA ALA A 511 -21.98 25.03 0.90
C ALA A 511 -21.10 26.29 1.06
N PRO A 512 -19.82 26.17 1.46
CA PRO A 512 -19.10 27.34 1.95
C PRO A 512 -18.71 28.27 0.80
N ASP A 513 -19.45 29.38 0.66
CA ASP A 513 -19.18 30.44 -0.31
C ASP A 513 -17.74 30.97 -0.19
N ASP A 514 -17.10 30.86 0.98
CA ASP A 514 -15.69 31.17 1.20
C ASP A 514 -14.72 30.38 0.28
N TYR A 515 -15.03 29.13 -0.08
CA TYR A 515 -14.20 28.37 -1.03
C TYR A 515 -14.49 28.76 -2.50
N MET A 516 -15.66 29.34 -2.79
CA MET A 516 -15.95 29.94 -4.10
C MET A 516 -15.38 31.37 -4.22
N GLN A 517 -15.29 32.13 -3.14
CA GLN A 517 -14.70 33.48 -3.15
C GLN A 517 -13.23 33.50 -3.56
N PHE A 518 -12.47 32.43 -3.26
CA PHE A 518 -11.07 32.31 -3.69
C PHE A 518 -10.89 31.96 -5.18
N SER A 519 -11.79 31.19 -5.79
CA SER A 519 -11.71 30.84 -7.23
C SER A 519 -12.38 31.88 -8.14
N SER A 520 -13.46 32.51 -7.68
CA SER A 520 -14.26 33.46 -8.48
C SER A 520 -13.64 34.87 -8.64
N ARG A 521 -12.60 35.21 -7.87
CA ARG A 521 -11.86 36.50 -7.99
C ARG A 521 -11.06 36.69 -9.29
N ARG A 522 -11.15 35.75 -10.25
CA ARG A 522 -10.70 35.94 -11.64
C ARG A 522 -11.79 35.60 -12.64
N LYS A 523 -12.73 36.53 -12.84
CA LYS A 523 -13.34 36.75 -14.17
C LYS A 523 -12.55 37.85 -14.90
N PRO A 524 -11.72 37.54 -15.91
CA PRO A 524 -11.20 38.54 -16.82
C PRO A 524 -12.33 38.93 -17.79
N GLY A 525 -12.70 40.21 -17.81
CA GLY A 525 -13.52 40.81 -18.88
C GLY A 525 -14.93 40.25 -19.08
N ALA A 526 -15.89 40.74 -18.30
CA ALA A 526 -17.28 40.82 -18.74
C ALA A 526 -17.60 42.30 -19.01
N VAL A 527 -18.16 42.58 -20.20
CA VAL A 527 -18.35 43.93 -20.75
C VAL A 527 -19.34 44.74 -19.92
N HIS A 528 -18.99 46.00 -19.62
CA HIS A 528 -19.93 47.00 -19.11
C HIS A 528 -21.01 47.28 -20.18
N PRO A 529 -22.30 47.22 -19.86
CA PRO A 529 -23.29 48.03 -20.57
C PRO A 529 -23.00 49.50 -20.25
N ASP A 530 -22.93 50.34 -21.27
CA ASP A 530 -22.68 51.77 -21.14
C ASP A 530 -23.81 52.50 -20.39
N ASP A 531 -23.46 53.69 -19.90
CA ASP A 531 -24.32 54.58 -19.13
C ASP A 531 -25.61 54.98 -19.88
N ASP A 532 -26.72 55.06 -19.14
CA ASP A 532 -27.84 55.93 -19.50
C ASP A 532 -28.27 56.70 -18.24
N ASP A 533 -27.93 57.99 -18.21
CA ASP A 533 -28.19 58.91 -17.10
C ASP A 533 -29.70 59.16 -16.88
N SER A 534 -30.17 59.09 -15.64
CA SER A 534 -30.95 60.20 -15.02
C SER A 534 -31.39 59.91 -13.57
N ASP A 535 -30.67 60.52 -12.64
CA ASP A 535 -31.19 61.49 -11.66
C ASP A 535 -32.57 61.21 -11.00
N TYR A 536 -32.59 60.86 -9.69
CA TYR A 536 -32.89 61.87 -8.66
C TYR A 536 -32.65 61.39 -7.22
N SER A 537 -32.23 62.33 -6.38
CA SER A 537 -31.70 62.14 -5.03
C SER A 537 -32.74 61.98 -3.90
N GLU A 538 -32.40 61.12 -2.92
CA GLU A 538 -32.41 61.32 -1.45
C GLU A 538 -33.62 61.96 -0.69
N ARG A 539 -33.89 61.39 0.51
CA ARG A 539 -34.49 61.96 1.75
C ARG A 539 -36.00 61.85 2.05
N LYS A 540 -36.26 60.94 3.01
CA LYS A 540 -36.87 61.18 4.33
C LYS A 540 -38.22 61.94 4.46
N SER A 541 -39.23 61.13 4.77
CA SER A 541 -40.04 61.19 6.01
C SER A 541 -41.41 61.90 6.02
N ASN A 542 -42.27 61.28 6.84
CA ASN A 542 -43.42 61.81 7.58
C ASN A 542 -44.80 62.05 6.90
N LYS A 543 -45.68 61.09 7.23
CA LYS A 543 -46.99 61.27 7.90
C LYS A 543 -48.24 61.62 7.07
N SER A 544 -49.35 61.03 7.59
CA SER A 544 -50.76 61.45 7.42
C SER A 544 -51.37 61.20 6.03
N HIS A 545 -52.66 60.93 5.86
CA HIS A 545 -53.73 60.42 6.75
C HIS A 545 -54.91 60.01 5.82
N LEU A 546 -55.90 59.26 6.33
CA LEU A 546 -57.23 59.01 5.72
C LEU A 546 -57.21 58.11 4.46
N SER A 547 -58.03 57.08 4.20
CA SER A 547 -59.24 56.44 4.74
C SER A 547 -60.37 56.41 3.70
N ASN A 548 -60.95 55.22 3.52
CA ASN A 548 -62.34 54.93 3.08
C ASN A 548 -62.78 55.12 1.62
N ASN A 549 -63.38 54.04 1.11
CA ASN A 549 -64.60 53.96 0.27
C ASN A 549 -64.55 54.50 -1.19
N SER A 550 -65.29 53.94 -2.16
CA SER A 550 -66.13 52.70 -2.22
C SER A 550 -66.63 52.39 -3.65
N ASN A 551 -67.19 51.19 -3.85
CA ASN A 551 -68.34 50.87 -4.73
C ASN A 551 -68.34 51.10 -6.27
N ARG A 552 -68.37 50.00 -7.05
CA ARG A 552 -69.48 49.53 -7.95
C ARG A 552 -68.96 48.51 -8.99
N ASN A 553 -69.44 47.26 -9.01
CA ASN A 553 -70.65 46.72 -9.70
C ASN A 553 -70.67 46.84 -11.24
N ASN A 554 -70.58 45.71 -11.97
CA ASN A 554 -71.76 45.06 -12.59
C ASN A 554 -71.48 43.71 -13.31
N ASN A 555 -72.54 42.90 -13.45
CA ASN A 555 -72.57 41.56 -14.07
C ASN A 555 -72.78 41.59 -15.60
N SER A 556 -72.44 40.49 -16.30
CA SER A 556 -73.45 39.70 -17.05
C SER A 556 -72.90 38.36 -17.61
N ARG A 557 -73.80 37.42 -17.89
CA ARG A 557 -73.54 36.02 -18.36
C ARG A 557 -73.81 35.87 -19.85
N ALA A 558 -73.14 34.92 -20.51
CA ALA A 558 -73.75 34.12 -21.58
C ALA A 558 -73.11 32.71 -21.67
N LEU A 559 -73.93 31.69 -21.91
CA LEU A 559 -73.57 30.27 -22.06
C LEU A 559 -73.82 29.83 -23.52
N LYS A 560 -73.05 28.89 -24.05
CA LYS A 560 -73.60 27.77 -24.86
C LYS A 560 -72.60 26.63 -25.09
N ARG A 561 -73.13 25.41 -25.13
CA ARG A 561 -72.47 24.13 -25.47
C ARG A 561 -72.77 23.76 -26.93
N SER A 562 -71.91 22.96 -27.55
CA SER A 562 -72.32 21.70 -28.23
C SER A 562 -71.10 20.84 -28.56
N LEU A 563 -71.25 19.52 -28.41
CA LEU A 563 -70.33 18.47 -28.89
C LEU A 563 -70.98 17.76 -30.08
N ASP A 564 -70.19 17.50 -31.12
CA ASP A 564 -70.32 16.41 -32.12
C ASP A 564 -69.05 16.48 -33.00
N GLY A 565 -68.43 15.41 -33.51
CA GLY A 565 -68.64 13.98 -33.26
C GLY A 565 -68.14 13.12 -34.44
N SER A 566 -67.14 12.23 -34.23
CA SER A 566 -66.73 11.11 -35.12
C SER A 566 -66.16 11.53 -36.51
N ARG A 567 -65.28 10.85 -37.27
CA ARG A 567 -64.81 9.46 -37.49
C ARG A 567 -63.36 9.52 -38.06
N ASP A 568 -62.56 8.47 -38.35
CA ASP A 568 -62.30 7.08 -37.87
C ASP A 568 -61.08 6.53 -38.68
N GLU A 569 -60.27 5.60 -38.12
CA GLU A 569 -59.51 4.50 -38.81
C GLU A 569 -58.36 4.86 -39.84
N VAL A 570 -57.28 4.09 -40.15
CA VAL A 570 -56.69 2.78 -39.71
C VAL A 570 -55.28 2.57 -40.37
N GLU A 571 -54.45 1.61 -39.90
CA GLU A 571 -53.24 0.98 -40.54
C GLU A 571 -52.04 1.89 -40.92
N GLU A 572 -50.84 1.42 -41.26
CA GLU A 572 -49.87 0.38 -40.83
C GLU A 572 -48.63 0.53 -41.76
N ASP A 573 -47.51 -0.10 -41.39
CA ASP A 573 -46.33 -0.51 -42.21
C ASP A 573 -45.27 0.47 -42.80
N GLU A 574 -44.02 0.07 -42.50
CA GLU A 574 -42.76 -0.02 -43.27
C GLU A 574 -42.26 1.11 -44.22
N ASP A 575 -41.09 1.67 -43.88
CA ASP A 575 -39.82 1.55 -44.64
C ASP A 575 -38.60 1.97 -43.77
#